data_AF-A0A2D6ML13-F1
#
_entry.id   AF-A0A2D6ML13-F1
#
_cell.length_a   1.000
_cell.length_b   1.000
_cell.length_c   1.000
_cell.angle_alpha   90.00
_cell.angle_beta   90.00
_cell.angle_gamma   90.00
#
_symmetry.space_group_name_H-M   'P 1'
#
loop_
_entity.id
_entity.type
_entity.pdbx_description
1 polymer ?
#
loop_
_entity_poly.entity_id
_entity_poly.type
_entity_poly.pdbx_seq_one_letter_code
_entity_poly.pdbx_strand_id
1 'polypeptide(L)'
;MDEQEVHDDEQEVLTRGYTDECLEKFFNSILKSYPRGSTGLRNHRIPMREFIGISDGTLLEWMYRGGNLPRGEILIKVQCFLMIVGYDLIEMSSIDETTRNFLKLIGFGVISINNAIEMLSYKKKSSLYAVLAGKESPKASKQEKMWEIWKGLRAELKIAEQNAIRKLASVYNPNHKPSDQDKPALADQPIKKGKEIESEKKDNVKHSFLQDNKRKAVVKLIEGLSLLLDEDLFANLDQKDRTYWRQFLCTPALALSSHLTSINSGLMAEGGETRDA
;
A
#
# COMPACT_ATOMS: atom_id res chain seq x y z
N MET A 1 -5.62 48.61 0.26
CA MET A 1 -5.43 47.24 0.76
C MET A 1 -6.21 46.39 -0.22
N ASP A 2 -5.51 45.84 -1.21
CA ASP A 2 -6.13 45.12 -2.31
C ASP A 2 -6.52 43.72 -1.82
N GLU A 3 -7.82 43.47 -1.78
CA GLU A 3 -8.40 42.14 -1.59
C GLU A 3 -8.08 41.33 -2.85
N GLN A 4 -7.05 40.50 -2.79
CA GLN A 4 -6.83 39.48 -3.80
C GLN A 4 -7.94 38.42 -3.66
N GLU A 5 -8.91 38.48 -4.57
CA GLU A 5 -9.81 37.36 -4.88
C GLU A 5 -8.96 36.12 -5.19
N VAL A 6 -8.95 35.18 -4.26
CA VAL A 6 -8.47 33.83 -4.52
C VAL A 6 -9.54 33.18 -5.39
N HIS A 7 -9.26 33.06 -6.68
CA HIS A 7 -10.00 32.15 -7.54
C HIS A 7 -9.85 30.73 -6.96
N ASP A 8 -10.93 30.22 -6.35
CA ASP A 8 -11.09 28.80 -6.10
C ASP A 8 -11.17 28.12 -7.47
N ASP A 9 -10.03 27.63 -7.96
CA ASP A 9 -9.97 26.71 -9.07
C ASP A 9 -10.81 25.49 -8.67
N GLU A 10 -12.05 25.39 -9.18
CA GLU A 10 -12.91 24.23 -9.02
C GLU A 10 -12.17 23.00 -9.59
N GLN A 11 -11.53 22.24 -8.72
CA GLN A 11 -10.94 20.96 -9.09
C GLN A 11 -12.05 20.08 -9.64
N GLU A 12 -11.89 19.64 -10.89
CA GLU A 12 -12.78 18.68 -11.52
C GLU A 12 -12.83 17.42 -10.66
N VAL A 13 -13.96 17.21 -9.97
CA VAL A 13 -14.16 16.05 -9.10
C VAL A 13 -14.15 14.80 -9.97
N LEU A 14 -13.12 13.97 -9.81
CA LEU A 14 -12.95 12.76 -10.65
C LEU A 14 -14.15 11.83 -10.49
N THR A 15 -14.57 11.57 -9.25
CA THR A 15 -15.70 10.71 -8.92
C THR A 15 -16.11 10.94 -7.46
N ARG A 16 -17.42 10.96 -7.20
CA ARG A 16 -18.01 10.91 -5.86
C ARG A 16 -18.39 9.47 -5.48
N GLY A 17 -18.12 9.05 -4.25
CA GLY A 17 -18.48 7.71 -3.76
C GLY A 17 -18.06 7.44 -2.31
N TYR A 18 -18.27 6.21 -1.86
CA TYR A 18 -17.74 5.74 -0.58
C TYR A 18 -16.24 5.47 -0.68
N THR A 19 -15.55 5.41 0.46
CA THR A 19 -14.08 5.27 0.52
C THR A 19 -13.60 4.01 -0.20
N ASP A 20 -14.28 2.88 -0.04
CA ASP A 20 -13.96 1.61 -0.69
C ASP A 20 -14.17 1.67 -2.21
N GLU A 21 -15.30 2.21 -2.67
CA GLU A 21 -15.59 2.41 -4.09
C GLU A 21 -14.57 3.34 -4.77
N CYS A 22 -14.25 4.46 -4.13
CA CYS A 22 -13.26 5.42 -4.63
C CYS A 22 -11.86 4.81 -4.68
N LEU A 23 -11.49 4.04 -3.64
CA LEU A 23 -10.21 3.33 -3.59
C LEU A 23 -10.11 2.25 -4.69
N GLU A 24 -11.18 1.50 -4.92
CA GLU A 24 -11.24 0.50 -5.98
C GLU A 24 -11.11 1.15 -7.37
N LYS A 25 -11.87 2.22 -7.64
CA LYS A 25 -11.78 2.98 -8.89
C LYS A 25 -10.38 3.55 -9.12
N PHE A 26 -9.76 4.07 -8.07
CA PHE A 26 -8.39 4.55 -8.10
C PHE A 26 -7.42 3.44 -8.51
N PHE A 27 -7.48 2.27 -7.88
CA PHE A 27 -6.62 1.14 -8.24
C PHE A 27 -6.88 0.62 -9.65
N ASN A 28 -8.15 0.52 -10.07
CA ASN A 28 -8.52 0.10 -11.41
C ASN A 28 -7.96 1.07 -12.48
N SER A 29 -7.99 2.38 -12.21
CA SER A 29 -7.38 3.40 -13.08
C SER A 29 -5.86 3.20 -13.24
N ILE A 30 -5.16 2.95 -12.14
CA ILE A 30 -3.71 2.65 -12.17
C ILE A 30 -3.44 1.36 -12.94
N LEU A 31 -4.16 0.28 -12.64
CA LEU A 31 -3.93 -1.03 -13.25
C LEU A 31 -4.25 -1.06 -14.75
N LYS A 32 -5.22 -0.24 -15.19
CA LYS A 32 -5.51 -0.02 -16.62
C LYS A 32 -4.34 0.68 -17.33
N SER A 33 -3.64 1.57 -16.63
CA SER A 33 -2.54 2.37 -17.19
C SER A 33 -1.18 1.65 -17.09
N TYR A 34 -1.00 0.80 -16.08
CA TYR A 34 0.27 0.15 -15.77
C TYR A 34 0.07 -1.36 -15.52
N PRO A 35 0.50 -2.22 -16.46
CA PRO A 35 0.43 -3.66 -16.30
C PRO A 35 1.18 -4.15 -15.06
N ARG A 36 0.73 -5.29 -14.51
CA ARG A 36 1.35 -5.93 -13.35
C ARG A 36 2.82 -6.23 -13.61
N GLY A 37 3.66 -5.86 -12.64
CA GLY A 37 5.12 -6.06 -12.71
C GLY A 37 5.89 -4.96 -13.45
N SER A 38 5.20 -3.99 -14.06
CA SER A 38 5.86 -2.85 -14.70
C SER A 38 6.56 -1.94 -13.69
N THR A 39 7.66 -1.32 -14.12
CA THR A 39 8.36 -0.28 -13.34
C THR A 39 7.44 0.92 -13.08
N GLY A 40 6.59 1.26 -14.06
CA GLY A 40 5.60 2.34 -13.92
C GLY A 40 4.63 2.10 -12.76
N LEU A 41 4.11 0.88 -12.62
CA LEU A 41 3.26 0.52 -11.49
C LEU A 41 3.99 0.67 -10.15
N ARG A 42 5.28 0.29 -10.07
CA ARG A 42 6.06 0.47 -8.86
C ARG A 42 6.21 1.96 -8.50
N ASN A 43 6.51 2.80 -9.49
CA ASN A 43 6.69 4.24 -9.29
C ASN A 43 5.39 4.91 -8.86
N HIS A 44 4.26 4.51 -9.43
CA HIS A 44 2.94 5.00 -9.03
C HIS A 44 2.57 4.64 -7.58
N ARG A 45 2.95 3.45 -7.11
CA ARG A 45 2.58 3.01 -5.74
C ARG A 45 3.37 3.70 -4.63
N ILE A 46 4.59 4.17 -4.92
CA ILE A 46 5.49 4.74 -3.90
C ILE A 46 4.87 5.91 -3.13
N PRO A 47 4.34 6.97 -3.78
CA PRO A 47 3.81 8.13 -3.07
C PRO A 47 2.62 7.79 -2.16
N MET A 48 1.73 6.89 -2.60
CA MET A 48 0.60 6.46 -1.78
C MET A 48 1.06 5.69 -0.55
N ARG A 49 1.99 4.74 -0.74
CA ARG A 49 2.58 3.95 0.33
C ARG A 49 3.24 4.84 1.38
N GLU A 50 4.00 5.84 0.94
CA GLU A 50 4.72 6.78 1.81
C GLU A 50 3.78 7.73 2.53
N PHE A 51 2.76 8.26 1.84
CA PHE A 51 1.76 9.13 2.45
C PHE A 51 0.98 8.42 3.57
N ILE A 52 0.50 7.20 3.30
CA ILE A 52 -0.29 6.42 4.26
C ILE A 52 0.62 5.82 5.36
N GLY A 53 1.88 5.52 5.03
CA GLY A 53 2.84 4.89 5.94
C GLY A 53 2.65 3.38 6.05
N ILE A 54 2.38 2.69 4.94
CA ILE A 54 2.17 1.23 4.90
C ILE A 54 3.29 0.52 4.14
N SER A 55 3.31 -0.82 4.20
CA SER A 55 4.23 -1.63 3.40
C SER A 55 3.78 -1.74 1.94
N ASP A 56 4.72 -2.05 1.04
CA ASP A 56 4.38 -2.30 -0.37
C ASP A 56 3.49 -3.55 -0.52
N GLY A 57 3.71 -4.56 0.32
CA GLY A 57 2.91 -5.78 0.36
C GLY A 57 1.45 -5.52 0.73
N THR A 58 1.21 -4.69 1.74
CA THR A 58 -0.15 -4.28 2.16
C THR A 58 -0.88 -3.59 1.02
N LEU A 59 -0.21 -2.67 0.32
CA LEU A 59 -0.80 -1.97 -0.81
C LEU A 59 -1.12 -2.93 -1.96
N LEU A 60 -0.23 -3.88 -2.28
CA LEU A 60 -0.49 -4.92 -3.28
C LEU A 60 -1.69 -5.80 -2.91
N GLU A 61 -1.85 -6.12 -1.62
CA GLU A 61 -2.96 -6.92 -1.15
C GLU A 61 -4.30 -6.22 -1.39
N TRP A 62 -4.37 -4.91 -1.11
CA TRP A 62 -5.56 -4.11 -1.41
C TRP A 62 -5.83 -4.04 -2.91
N MET A 63 -4.79 -3.83 -3.73
CA MET A 63 -4.95 -3.70 -5.18
C MET A 63 -5.41 -4.99 -5.88
N TYR A 64 -5.01 -6.17 -5.40
CA TYR A 64 -5.19 -7.42 -6.15
C TYR A 64 -6.08 -8.45 -5.50
N ARG A 65 -6.21 -8.44 -4.17
CA ARG A 65 -6.86 -9.53 -3.43
C ARG A 65 -8.14 -9.08 -2.75
N GLY A 66 -8.54 -7.82 -2.92
CA GLY A 66 -9.64 -7.23 -2.16
C GLY A 66 -9.42 -7.45 -0.66
N GLY A 67 -8.17 -7.28 -0.19
CA GLY A 67 -7.78 -7.54 1.18
C GLY A 67 -8.59 -6.71 2.19
N ASN A 68 -8.36 -6.95 3.48
CA ASN A 68 -9.06 -6.20 4.52
C ASN A 68 -8.93 -4.69 4.31
N LEU A 69 -10.07 -4.01 4.21
CA LEU A 69 -10.12 -2.55 4.10
C LEU A 69 -9.33 -1.90 5.23
N PRO A 70 -8.68 -0.74 4.95
CA PRO A 70 -7.95 0.00 5.96
C PRO A 70 -8.84 0.32 7.16
N ARG A 71 -8.24 0.33 8.36
CA ARG A 71 -8.94 0.64 9.61
C ARG A 71 -8.16 1.65 10.42
N GLY A 72 -8.87 2.37 11.29
CA GLY A 72 -8.28 3.33 12.22
C GLY A 72 -7.53 4.46 11.51
N GLU A 73 -6.30 4.75 11.95
CA GLU A 73 -5.51 5.86 11.40
C GLU A 73 -5.15 5.66 9.92
N ILE A 74 -4.94 4.41 9.50
CA ILE A 74 -4.65 4.09 8.10
C ILE A 74 -5.84 4.47 7.20
N LEU A 75 -7.08 4.23 7.66
CA LEU A 75 -8.29 4.63 6.91
C LEU A 75 -8.36 6.14 6.76
N ILE A 76 -8.10 6.88 7.84
CA ILE A 76 -8.09 8.35 7.82
C ILE A 76 -7.08 8.87 6.79
N LYS A 77 -5.86 8.31 6.77
CA LYS A 77 -4.84 8.68 5.78
C LYS A 77 -5.26 8.31 4.36
N VAL A 78 -5.87 7.16 4.15
CA VAL A 78 -6.42 6.77 2.84
C VAL A 78 -7.48 7.76 2.36
N GLN A 79 -8.39 8.19 3.25
CA GLN A 79 -9.42 9.17 2.91
C GLN A 79 -8.81 10.52 2.51
N CYS A 80 -7.86 11.04 3.30
CA CYS A 80 -7.16 12.28 2.94
C CYS A 80 -6.36 12.15 1.64
N PHE A 81 -5.71 11.01 1.39
CA PHE A 81 -5.03 10.74 0.13
C PHE A 81 -5.98 10.83 -1.06
N LEU A 82 -7.13 10.13 -0.99
CA LEU A 82 -8.14 10.11 -2.06
C LEU A 82 -8.70 11.51 -2.34
N MET A 83 -8.92 12.32 -1.30
CA MET A 83 -9.33 13.71 -1.47
C MET A 83 -8.29 14.53 -2.24
N ILE A 84 -7.00 14.38 -1.93
CA ILE A 84 -5.92 15.10 -2.63
C ILE A 84 -5.84 14.70 -4.11
N VAL A 85 -6.04 13.42 -4.41
CA VAL A 85 -6.02 12.95 -5.79
C VAL A 85 -7.34 13.24 -6.54
N GLY A 86 -8.31 13.92 -5.91
CA GLY A 86 -9.49 14.48 -6.58
C GLY A 86 -10.80 13.71 -6.41
N TYR A 87 -10.88 12.76 -5.45
CA TYR A 87 -12.14 12.05 -5.16
C TYR A 87 -12.95 12.78 -4.09
N ASP A 88 -14.27 12.80 -4.27
CA ASP A 88 -15.22 13.31 -3.27
C ASP A 88 -15.79 12.15 -2.45
N LEU A 89 -15.50 12.12 -1.16
CA LEU A 89 -15.85 11.01 -0.27
C LEU A 89 -17.12 11.33 0.52
N ILE A 90 -18.15 10.50 0.37
CA ILE A 90 -19.45 10.68 1.04
C ILE A 90 -19.29 10.72 2.56
N GLU A 91 -18.45 9.85 3.13
CA GLU A 91 -18.19 9.81 4.57
C GLU A 91 -17.60 11.13 5.05
N MET A 92 -16.69 11.73 4.27
CA MET A 92 -16.10 13.02 4.60
C MET A 92 -17.14 14.14 4.53
N SER A 93 -18.04 14.12 3.54
CA SER A 93 -19.13 15.10 3.43
C SER A 93 -20.11 15.03 4.60
N SER A 94 -20.33 13.84 5.16
CA SER A 94 -21.29 13.57 6.24
C SER A 94 -20.84 14.05 7.63
N ILE A 95 -19.53 14.26 7.82
CA ILE A 95 -18.95 14.68 9.09
C ILE A 95 -19.02 16.21 9.21
N ASP A 96 -19.30 16.74 10.40
CA ASP A 96 -19.31 18.19 10.61
C ASP A 96 -17.93 18.82 10.33
N GLU A 97 -17.92 20.10 9.96
CA GLU A 97 -16.70 20.78 9.53
C GLU A 97 -15.59 20.75 10.58
N THR A 98 -15.93 20.96 11.86
CA THR A 98 -14.96 20.94 12.95
C THR A 98 -14.30 19.57 13.08
N THR A 99 -15.10 18.49 13.11
CA THR A 99 -14.57 17.13 13.19
C THR A 99 -13.74 16.77 11.95
N ARG A 100 -14.18 17.20 10.76
CA ARG A 100 -13.48 16.97 9.49
C ARG A 100 -12.12 17.66 9.45
N ASN A 101 -12.08 18.92 9.88
CA ASN A 101 -10.86 19.72 9.98
C ASN A 101 -9.87 19.14 10.99
N PHE A 102 -10.37 18.64 12.12
CA PHE A 102 -9.54 17.93 13.10
C PHE A 102 -9.04 16.58 12.56
N LEU A 103 -9.88 15.82 11.84
CA LEU A 103 -9.50 14.57 11.18
C LEU A 103 -8.35 14.77 10.20
N LYS A 104 -8.38 15.87 9.43
CA LYS A 104 -7.29 16.22 8.50
C LYS A 104 -5.94 16.37 9.23
N LEU A 105 -5.88 16.90 10.45
CA LEU A 105 -4.62 16.96 11.21
C LEU A 105 -3.98 15.58 11.38
N ILE A 106 -4.79 14.55 11.58
CA ILE A 106 -4.34 13.16 11.71
C ILE A 106 -3.98 12.58 10.33
N GLY A 107 -4.85 12.79 9.34
CA GLY A 107 -4.67 12.26 7.99
C GLY A 107 -3.43 12.80 7.27
N PHE A 108 -3.06 14.05 7.53
CA PHE A 108 -1.83 14.66 7.02
C PHE A 108 -0.62 14.49 7.95
N GLY A 109 -0.78 13.80 9.08
CA GLY A 109 0.31 13.49 10.01
C GLY A 109 0.84 14.68 10.80
N VAL A 110 0.07 15.77 10.94
CA VAL A 110 0.40 16.90 11.82
C VAL A 110 0.37 16.45 13.29
N ILE A 111 -0.62 15.62 13.64
CA ILE A 111 -0.70 14.96 14.94
C ILE A 111 -0.91 13.46 14.76
N SER A 112 -0.41 12.66 15.70
CA SER A 112 -0.73 11.24 15.75
C SER A 112 -2.12 11.02 16.37
N ILE A 113 -2.73 9.86 16.11
CA ILE A 113 -3.99 9.50 16.79
C ILE A 113 -3.82 9.40 18.31
N ASN A 114 -2.63 9.02 18.80
CA ASN A 114 -2.37 8.91 20.23
C ASN A 114 -2.34 10.31 20.87
N ASN A 115 -1.72 11.29 20.19
CA ASN A 115 -1.74 12.69 20.62
C ASN A 115 -3.17 13.23 20.64
N ALA A 116 -3.97 12.92 19.60
CA ALA A 116 -5.37 13.33 19.54
C ALA A 116 -6.21 12.77 20.70
N ILE A 117 -5.98 11.50 21.09
CA ILE A 117 -6.66 10.87 22.24
C ILE A 117 -6.32 11.60 23.54
N GLU A 118 -5.05 11.92 23.75
CA GLU A 118 -4.56 12.62 24.94
C GLU A 118 -5.14 14.03 25.03
N MET A 119 -5.00 14.83 23.96
CA MET A 119 -5.48 16.21 23.87
C MET A 119 -7.00 16.31 24.10
N LEU A 120 -7.78 15.33 23.60
CA LEU A 120 -9.23 15.30 23.74
C LEU A 120 -9.72 14.47 24.94
N SER A 121 -8.80 13.90 25.71
CA SER A 121 -9.07 13.05 26.87
C SER A 121 -10.09 11.94 26.56
N TYR A 122 -9.91 11.21 25.46
CA TYR A 122 -10.69 9.98 25.20
C TYR A 122 -10.10 8.81 25.98
N LYS A 123 -10.95 8.06 26.70
CA LYS A 123 -10.51 6.86 27.43
C LYS A 123 -10.18 5.69 26.50
N LYS A 124 -10.85 5.62 25.34
CA LYS A 124 -10.73 4.54 24.36
C LYS A 124 -10.52 5.11 22.98
N LYS A 125 -9.56 4.53 22.25
CA LYS A 125 -9.25 4.87 20.85
C LYS A 125 -10.44 4.62 19.91
N SER A 126 -11.21 3.56 20.16
CA SER A 126 -12.42 3.23 19.40
C SER A 126 -13.48 4.32 19.44
N SER A 127 -13.66 5.00 20.57
CA SER A 127 -14.63 6.09 20.71
C SER A 127 -14.23 7.31 19.87
N LEU A 128 -12.93 7.65 19.85
CA LEU A 128 -12.47 8.72 18.97
C LEU A 128 -12.66 8.34 17.50
N TYR A 129 -12.37 7.10 17.11
CA TYR A 129 -12.61 6.65 15.73
C TYR A 129 -14.08 6.67 15.33
N ALA A 130 -15.01 6.33 16.23
CA ALA A 130 -16.44 6.42 15.94
C ALA A 130 -16.86 7.87 15.64
N VAL A 131 -16.34 8.83 16.41
CA VAL A 131 -16.57 10.26 16.19
C VAL A 131 -15.95 10.74 14.89
N LEU A 132 -14.67 10.42 14.65
CA LEU A 132 -13.97 10.81 13.42
C LEU A 132 -14.60 10.17 12.16
N ALA A 133 -15.26 9.03 12.28
CA ALA A 133 -15.98 8.38 11.20
C ALA A 133 -17.42 8.91 11.03
N GLY A 134 -17.85 9.92 11.80
CA GLY A 134 -19.22 10.47 11.75
C GLY A 134 -20.30 9.54 12.33
N LYS A 135 -19.92 8.44 12.98
CA LYS A 135 -20.86 7.47 13.57
C LYS A 135 -21.43 7.95 14.91
N GLU A 136 -20.68 8.81 15.60
CA GLU A 136 -21.07 9.41 16.87
C GLU A 136 -20.78 10.91 16.83
N SER A 137 -21.66 11.72 17.39
CA SER A 137 -21.38 13.15 17.57
C SER A 137 -20.43 13.35 18.77
N PRO A 138 -19.41 14.22 18.66
CA PRO A 138 -18.59 14.58 19.80
C PRO A 138 -19.45 15.27 20.86
N LYS A 139 -19.10 15.09 22.14
CA LYS A 139 -19.65 15.95 23.21
C LYS A 139 -19.24 17.40 22.95
N ALA A 140 -20.10 18.37 23.28
CA ALA A 140 -19.85 19.79 23.06
C ALA A 140 -18.46 20.26 23.53
N SER A 141 -18.05 19.88 24.74
CA SER A 141 -16.73 20.23 25.28
C SER A 141 -15.55 19.63 24.52
N LYS A 142 -15.75 18.51 23.83
CA LYS A 142 -14.73 17.90 22.96
C LYS A 142 -14.73 18.52 21.57
N GLN A 143 -15.90 18.89 21.06
CA GLN A 143 -16.02 19.59 19.79
C GLN A 143 -15.33 20.96 19.85
N GLU A 144 -15.55 21.72 20.93
CA GLU A 144 -14.84 22.98 21.19
C GLU A 144 -13.33 22.78 21.27
N LYS A 145 -12.86 21.74 21.96
CA LYS A 145 -11.42 21.40 21.99
C LYS A 145 -10.87 21.02 20.61
N MET A 146 -11.61 20.24 19.81
CA MET A 146 -11.21 19.91 18.44
C MET A 146 -11.03 21.17 17.60
N TRP A 147 -11.96 22.12 17.73
CA TRP A 147 -11.89 23.41 17.06
C TRP A 147 -10.65 24.21 17.47
N GLU A 148 -10.40 24.36 18.76
CA GLU A 148 -9.24 25.13 19.26
C GLU A 148 -7.90 24.49 18.85
N ILE A 149 -7.79 23.15 18.90
CA ILE A 149 -6.59 22.44 18.46
C ILE A 149 -6.36 22.66 16.95
N TRP A 150 -7.41 22.51 16.14
CA TRP A 150 -7.31 22.76 14.70
C TRP A 150 -6.92 24.20 14.40
N LYS A 151 -7.53 25.17 15.09
CA LYS A 151 -7.22 26.58 14.91
C LYS A 151 -5.74 26.88 15.21
N GLY A 152 -5.20 26.28 16.27
CA GLY A 152 -3.78 26.40 16.63
C GLY A 152 -2.83 25.76 15.60
N LEU A 153 -3.25 24.67 14.95
CA LEU A 153 -2.43 23.89 14.01
C LEU A 153 -2.76 24.13 12.53
N ARG A 154 -3.67 25.06 12.22
CA ARG A 154 -4.15 25.34 10.85
C ARG A 154 -3.01 25.66 9.88
N ALA A 155 -2.01 26.42 10.32
CA ALA A 155 -0.88 26.80 9.46
C ALA A 155 -0.03 25.58 9.10
N GLU A 156 0.27 24.72 10.08
CA GLU A 156 1.00 23.46 9.87
C GLU A 156 0.23 22.52 8.96
N LEU A 157 -1.09 22.41 9.16
CA LEU A 157 -1.96 21.63 8.30
C LEU A 157 -1.90 22.09 6.85
N LYS A 158 -1.99 23.41 6.61
CA LYS A 158 -1.92 23.97 5.25
C LYS A 158 -0.58 23.65 4.58
N ILE A 159 0.53 23.74 5.34
CA ILE A 159 1.86 23.37 4.83
C ILE A 159 1.93 21.87 4.50
N ALA A 160 1.43 21.00 5.39
CA ALA A 160 1.41 19.55 5.19
C ALA A 160 0.57 19.16 3.96
N GLU A 161 -0.61 19.77 3.81
CA GLU A 161 -1.53 19.56 2.68
C GLU A 161 -0.89 20.01 1.36
N GLN A 162 -0.31 21.21 1.30
CA GLN A 162 0.41 21.71 0.12
C GLN A 162 1.61 20.84 -0.27
N ASN A 163 2.37 20.36 0.73
CA ASN A 163 3.49 19.47 0.48
C ASN A 163 3.04 18.11 -0.07
N ALA A 164 1.93 17.58 0.45
CA ALA A 164 1.34 16.34 -0.06
C ALA A 164 0.82 16.53 -1.49
N ILE A 165 0.07 17.59 -1.76
CA ILE A 165 -0.41 17.94 -3.11
C ILE A 165 0.77 18.05 -4.08
N ARG A 166 1.83 18.80 -3.73
CA ARG A 166 3.01 18.96 -4.60
C ARG A 166 3.69 17.63 -4.92
N LYS A 167 3.84 16.75 -3.93
CA LYS A 167 4.45 15.42 -4.11
C LYS A 167 3.60 14.50 -4.96
N LEU A 168 2.27 14.63 -4.86
CA LEU A 168 1.32 13.75 -5.56
C LEU A 168 0.99 14.25 -6.97
N ALA A 169 0.99 15.56 -7.19
CA ALA A 169 0.72 16.17 -8.49
C ALA A 169 1.72 15.75 -9.58
N SER A 170 2.97 15.45 -9.23
CA SER A 170 3.95 14.93 -10.20
C SER A 170 3.65 13.51 -10.68
N VAL A 171 2.80 12.76 -9.97
CA VAL A 171 2.52 11.35 -10.25
C VAL A 171 1.09 11.12 -10.72
N TYR A 172 0.11 11.81 -10.12
CA TYR A 172 -1.31 11.54 -10.31
C TYR A 172 -2.08 12.60 -11.08
N ASN A 173 -1.42 13.64 -11.60
CA ASN A 173 -2.12 14.73 -12.29
C ASN A 173 -2.92 14.18 -13.49
N PRO A 174 -4.26 14.23 -13.45
CA PRO A 174 -5.13 13.66 -14.49
C PRO A 174 -4.96 14.35 -15.84
N ASN A 175 -4.43 15.58 -15.86
CA ASN A 175 -4.13 16.34 -17.07
C ASN A 175 -2.72 16.06 -17.63
N HIS A 176 -1.90 15.29 -16.91
CA HIS A 176 -0.61 14.85 -17.42
C HIS A 176 -0.83 13.64 -18.33
N LYS A 177 -1.10 13.90 -19.61
CA LYS A 177 -0.98 12.86 -20.64
C LYS A 177 0.43 12.27 -20.50
N PRO A 178 0.59 10.94 -20.36
CA PRO A 178 1.90 10.34 -20.36
C PRO A 178 2.59 10.79 -21.64
N SER A 179 3.68 11.53 -21.49
CA SER A 179 4.49 11.96 -22.62
C SER A 179 4.86 10.70 -23.40
N ASP A 180 4.70 10.71 -24.72
CA ASP A 180 5.04 9.57 -25.59
C ASP A 180 6.53 9.15 -25.49
N GLN A 181 7.34 9.88 -24.71
CA GLN A 181 8.71 9.54 -24.34
C GLN A 181 8.83 8.41 -23.29
N ASP A 182 7.75 8.04 -22.59
CA ASP A 182 7.76 6.92 -21.62
C ASP A 182 7.24 5.60 -22.21
N LYS A 183 6.88 5.56 -23.50
CA LYS A 183 6.71 4.29 -24.21
C LYS A 183 8.10 3.73 -24.51
N PRO A 184 8.47 2.53 -24.01
CA PRO A 184 9.67 1.86 -24.49
C PRO A 184 9.50 1.69 -26.00
N ALA A 185 10.36 2.35 -26.76
CA ALA A 185 10.36 2.27 -28.21
C ALA A 185 10.38 0.80 -28.62
N LEU A 186 9.29 0.34 -29.25
CA LEU A 186 9.30 -0.92 -29.96
C LEU A 186 10.38 -0.79 -31.05
N ALA A 187 11.43 -1.57 -30.91
CA ALA A 187 12.59 -1.54 -31.76
C ALA A 187 12.23 -2.03 -33.16
N ASP A 188 12.10 -1.10 -34.10
CA ASP A 188 12.22 -1.37 -35.53
C ASP A 188 13.13 -0.29 -36.13
N GLN A 189 14.44 -0.42 -35.91
CA GLN A 189 15.43 0.16 -36.81
C GLN A 189 16.61 -0.79 -37.05
N PRO A 190 17.12 -0.84 -38.29
CA PRO A 190 18.04 -1.86 -38.77
C PRO A 190 19.47 -1.60 -38.27
N ILE A 191 20.11 -2.71 -37.87
CA ILE A 191 21.49 -2.78 -37.39
C ILE A 191 22.46 -2.24 -38.46
N LYS A 192 22.99 -1.03 -38.25
CA LYS A 192 24.21 -0.57 -38.92
C LYS A 192 25.41 -1.08 -38.13
N LYS A 193 26.17 -1.97 -38.78
CA LYS A 193 27.52 -2.40 -38.39
C LYS A 193 28.42 -1.18 -38.18
N GLY A 194 29.14 -1.14 -37.06
CA GLY A 194 30.28 -0.22 -36.93
C GLY A 194 30.83 -0.05 -35.51
N LYS A 195 31.92 -0.78 -35.27
CA LYS A 195 33.03 -0.54 -34.32
C LYS A 195 32.87 -0.93 -32.84
N GLU A 196 33.61 -1.99 -32.55
CA GLU A 196 34.17 -2.43 -31.27
C GLU A 196 34.61 -1.26 -30.38
N ILE A 197 34.08 -1.24 -29.15
CA ILE A 197 34.83 -0.80 -27.97
C ILE A 197 34.50 -1.79 -26.85
N GLU A 198 35.56 -2.41 -26.32
CA GLU A 198 35.57 -3.35 -25.22
C GLU A 198 34.81 -2.83 -23.99
N SER A 199 33.86 -3.62 -23.48
CA SER A 199 33.43 -3.56 -22.08
C SER A 199 32.74 -4.86 -21.66
N GLU A 200 33.47 -5.98 -21.74
CA GLU A 200 33.10 -7.18 -20.99
C GLU A 200 33.28 -6.93 -19.48
N LYS A 201 32.39 -7.54 -18.67
CA LYS A 201 32.37 -7.62 -17.19
C LYS A 201 31.49 -6.63 -16.40
N LYS A 202 30.22 -6.44 -16.77
CA LYS A 202 29.21 -5.90 -15.81
C LYS A 202 27.88 -6.65 -15.67
N ASP A 203 27.58 -7.62 -16.52
CA ASP A 203 26.27 -8.30 -16.47
C ASP A 203 26.19 -9.55 -15.58
N ASN A 204 27.32 -10.18 -15.23
CA ASN A 204 27.31 -11.38 -14.38
C ASN A 204 27.06 -11.10 -12.88
N VAL A 205 27.28 -9.87 -12.40
CA VAL A 205 27.16 -9.56 -10.96
C VAL A 205 25.70 -9.37 -10.52
N LYS A 206 24.85 -8.81 -11.39
CA LYS A 206 23.43 -8.56 -11.03
C LYS A 206 22.58 -9.82 -11.02
N HIS A 207 22.90 -10.80 -11.87
CA HIS A 207 22.14 -12.06 -11.94
C HIS A 207 22.46 -12.99 -10.75
N SER A 208 23.70 -13.00 -10.29
CA SER A 208 24.13 -13.73 -9.08
C SER A 208 23.49 -13.15 -7.80
N PHE A 209 23.50 -11.83 -7.62
CA PHE A 209 22.94 -11.19 -6.42
C PHE A 209 21.41 -11.38 -6.26
N LEU A 210 20.67 -11.38 -7.37
CA LEU A 210 19.23 -11.64 -7.36
C LEU A 210 18.90 -13.12 -7.09
N GLN A 211 19.76 -14.05 -7.50
CA GLN A 211 19.61 -15.46 -7.18
C GLN A 211 19.91 -15.75 -5.71
N ASP A 212 20.93 -15.11 -5.12
CA ASP A 212 21.29 -15.34 -3.71
C ASP A 212 20.22 -14.85 -2.74
N ASN A 213 19.58 -13.71 -3.03
CA ASN A 213 18.48 -13.21 -2.21
C ASN A 213 17.24 -14.09 -2.30
N LYS A 214 16.96 -14.66 -3.48
CA LYS A 214 15.87 -15.63 -3.66
C LYS A 214 16.16 -16.93 -2.90
N ARG A 215 17.39 -17.45 -2.97
CA ARG A 215 17.83 -18.63 -2.22
C ARG A 215 17.67 -18.44 -0.71
N LYS A 216 18.12 -17.30 -0.17
CA LYS A 216 17.95 -16.97 1.26
C LYS A 216 16.49 -16.85 1.68
N ALA A 217 15.64 -16.28 0.83
CA ALA A 217 14.21 -16.19 1.12
C ALA A 217 13.53 -17.56 1.13
N VAL A 218 13.90 -18.45 0.21
CA VAL A 218 13.39 -19.83 0.16
C VAL A 218 13.79 -20.61 1.42
N VAL A 219 15.05 -20.50 1.85
CA VAL A 219 15.52 -21.16 3.08
C VAL A 219 14.72 -20.70 4.30
N LYS A 220 14.53 -19.38 4.47
CA LYS A 220 13.73 -18.84 5.59
C LYS A 220 12.27 -19.29 5.57
N LEU A 221 11.68 -19.45 4.39
CA LEU A 221 10.31 -19.97 4.25
C LEU A 221 10.24 -21.44 4.63
N ILE A 222 11.22 -22.26 4.24
CA ILE A 222 11.29 -23.68 4.62
C ILE A 222 11.51 -23.83 6.13
N GLU A 223 12.40 -23.04 6.73
CA GLU A 223 12.62 -23.01 8.18
C GLU A 223 11.34 -22.62 8.94
N GLY A 224 10.64 -21.57 8.48
CA GLY A 224 9.38 -21.14 9.08
C GLY A 224 8.26 -22.18 8.94
N LEU A 225 8.18 -22.87 7.79
CA LEU A 225 7.23 -23.96 7.61
C LEU A 225 7.57 -25.15 8.49
N SER A 226 8.85 -25.50 8.67
CA SER A 226 9.28 -26.57 9.58
C SER A 226 8.87 -26.28 11.02
N LEU A 227 9.12 -25.06 11.51
CA LEU A 227 8.71 -24.64 12.86
C LEU A 227 7.19 -24.74 13.08
N LEU A 228 6.40 -24.39 12.07
CA LEU A 228 4.94 -24.50 12.12
C LEU A 228 4.44 -25.96 12.04
N LEU A 229 5.21 -26.87 11.46
CA LEU A 229 4.86 -28.29 11.37
C LEU A 229 5.32 -29.08 12.61
N ASP A 230 6.35 -28.60 13.33
CA ASP A 230 6.85 -29.19 14.57
C ASP A 230 5.95 -28.90 15.78
N GLU A 231 5.17 -27.82 15.72
CA GLU A 231 4.08 -27.59 16.67
C GLU A 231 2.90 -28.49 16.27
N ASP A 232 2.33 -29.25 17.23
CA ASP A 232 1.16 -30.13 17.10
C ASP A 232 -0.16 -29.38 16.74
N LEU A 233 -0.07 -28.32 15.94
CA LEU A 233 -1.17 -27.48 15.45
C LEU A 233 -2.25 -28.31 14.75
N PHE A 234 -1.87 -29.44 14.15
CA PHE A 234 -2.82 -30.35 13.49
C PHE A 234 -3.50 -31.34 14.43
N ALA A 235 -2.95 -31.58 15.63
CA ALA A 235 -3.52 -32.52 16.59
C ALA A 235 -4.88 -32.03 17.12
N ASN A 236 -5.03 -30.71 17.26
CA ASN A 236 -6.21 -30.08 17.87
C ASN A 236 -7.26 -29.58 16.86
N LEU A 237 -7.11 -29.87 15.56
CA LEU A 237 -8.10 -29.45 14.56
C LEU A 237 -9.40 -30.22 14.71
N ASP A 238 -10.51 -29.49 14.78
CA ASP A 238 -11.85 -30.06 14.81
C ASP A 238 -12.23 -30.70 13.45
N GLN A 239 -13.31 -31.46 13.43
CA GLN A 239 -13.72 -32.19 12.22
C GLN A 239 -14.14 -31.26 11.06
N LYS A 240 -14.63 -30.05 11.38
CA LYS A 240 -15.07 -29.07 10.39
C LYS A 240 -13.86 -28.44 9.71
N ASP A 241 -12.84 -28.07 10.48
CA ASP A 241 -11.57 -27.58 9.99
C ASP A 241 -10.86 -28.65 9.17
N ARG A 242 -10.78 -29.90 9.63
CA ARG A 242 -10.20 -31.01 8.83
C ARG A 242 -10.86 -31.15 7.44
N THR A 243 -12.16 -30.94 7.35
CA THR A 243 -12.91 -31.03 6.09
C THR A 243 -12.62 -29.83 5.19
N TYR A 244 -12.62 -28.62 5.73
CA TYR A 244 -12.24 -27.39 5.02
C TYR A 244 -10.81 -27.51 4.47
N TRP A 245 -9.86 -27.94 5.30
CA TRP A 245 -8.46 -28.10 4.90
C TRP A 245 -8.30 -29.17 3.82
N ARG A 246 -9.01 -30.30 3.88
CA ARG A 246 -8.98 -31.30 2.79
C ARG A 246 -9.46 -30.72 1.46
N GLN A 247 -10.52 -29.91 1.47
CA GLN A 247 -11.09 -29.38 0.23
C GLN A 247 -10.16 -28.35 -0.45
N PHE A 248 -9.48 -27.52 0.33
CA PHE A 248 -8.69 -26.39 -0.21
C PHE A 248 -7.18 -26.64 -0.27
N LEU A 249 -6.65 -27.54 0.57
CA LEU A 249 -5.21 -27.71 0.74
C LEU A 249 -4.69 -29.06 0.26
N CYS A 250 -5.52 -30.05 -0.05
CA CYS A 250 -5.02 -31.34 -0.56
C CYS A 250 -4.17 -31.17 -1.82
N THR A 251 -4.62 -30.44 -2.84
CA THR A 251 -3.87 -30.29 -4.09
C THR A 251 -2.58 -29.48 -3.91
N PRO A 252 -2.59 -28.31 -3.25
CA PRO A 252 -1.36 -27.57 -2.96
C PRO A 252 -0.38 -28.31 -2.04
N ALA A 253 -0.87 -29.03 -1.02
CA ALA A 253 -0.03 -29.77 -0.09
C ALA A 253 0.64 -30.99 -0.77
N LEU A 254 -0.09 -31.70 -1.64
CA LEU A 254 0.48 -32.80 -2.43
C LEU A 254 1.53 -32.30 -3.42
N ALA A 255 1.26 -31.19 -4.11
CA ALA A 255 2.25 -30.56 -5.00
C ALA A 255 3.50 -30.14 -4.22
N LEU A 256 3.33 -29.49 -3.06
CA LEU A 256 4.43 -29.09 -2.20
C LEU A 256 5.23 -30.30 -1.71
N SER A 257 4.54 -31.37 -1.26
CA SER A 257 5.18 -32.61 -0.84
C SER A 257 6.00 -33.23 -1.97
N SER A 258 5.46 -33.33 -3.19
CA SER A 258 6.18 -33.82 -4.36
C SER A 258 7.42 -32.97 -4.68
N HIS A 259 7.31 -31.64 -4.59
CA HIS A 259 8.43 -30.75 -4.82
C HIS A 259 9.51 -30.89 -3.73
N LEU A 260 9.12 -30.98 -2.46
CA LEU A 260 10.05 -31.19 -1.35
C LEU A 260 10.74 -32.55 -1.46
N THR A 261 10.04 -33.62 -1.84
CA THR A 261 10.64 -34.93 -2.11
C THR A 261 11.64 -34.86 -3.25
N SER A 262 11.32 -34.15 -4.35
CA SER A 262 12.23 -33.96 -5.48
C SER A 262 13.47 -33.14 -5.11
N ILE A 263 13.33 -32.12 -4.26
CA ILE A 263 14.45 -31.33 -3.74
C ILE A 263 15.31 -32.19 -2.83
N ASN A 264 14.70 -32.95 -1.92
CA ASN A 264 15.41 -33.84 -1.01
C ASN A 264 16.17 -34.94 -1.77
N SER A 265 15.57 -35.54 -2.80
CA SER A 265 16.25 -36.53 -3.64
C SER A 265 17.44 -35.92 -4.40
N GLY A 266 17.32 -34.66 -4.87
CA GLY A 266 18.42 -33.96 -5.52
C GLY A 266 19.57 -33.67 -4.56
N LEU A 267 19.26 -33.18 -3.34
CA LEU A 267 20.25 -32.90 -2.31
C LEU A 267 20.97 -34.16 -1.82
N MET A 268 20.23 -35.27 -1.69
CA MET A 268 20.80 -36.57 -1.28
C MET A 268 21.63 -37.22 -2.39
N ALA A 269 21.29 -37.00 -3.67
CA ALA A 269 22.07 -37.50 -4.81
C ALA A 269 23.43 -36.77 -4.95
N GLU A 270 23.47 -35.45 -4.68
CA GLU A 270 24.72 -34.67 -4.69
C GLU A 270 25.69 -35.03 -3.54
N GLY A 271 25.18 -35.65 -2.46
CA GLY A 271 25.99 -36.12 -1.33
C GLY A 271 26.63 -37.50 -1.51
N GLY A 272 26.34 -38.21 -2.61
CA GLY A 272 26.76 -39.60 -2.84
C GLY A 272 28.03 -39.80 -3.68
N GLU A 273 28.55 -38.76 -4.34
CA GLU A 273 29.67 -38.90 -5.31
C GLU A 273 31.08 -38.62 -4.74
N THR A 274 31.25 -38.47 -3.42
CA THR A 274 32.60 -38.34 -2.83
C THR A 274 32.83 -39.28 -1.66
N ARG A 275 33.02 -40.57 -1.97
CA ARG A 275 33.78 -41.52 -1.14
C ARG A 275 34.04 -42.81 -1.94
N ASP A 276 35.01 -42.73 -2.84
CA ASP A 276 35.91 -43.84 -3.17
C ASP A 276 37.12 -43.25 -3.91
N ALA A 277 38.11 -42.84 -3.11
CA ALA A 277 39.50 -42.62 -3.48
C ALA A 277 40.36 -42.97 -2.25
#